data_AF-A0A370HZZ9-F1
#
_entry.id   AF-A0A370HZZ9-F1
#
_cell.length_a   1.000
_cell.length_b   1.000
_cell.length_c   1.000
_cell.angle_alpha   90.00
_cell.angle_beta   90.00
_cell.angle_gamma   90.00
#
_symmetry.space_group_name_H-M   'P 1'
#
loop_
_entity.id
_entity.type
_entity.pdbx_description
1 polymer ?
#
loop_
_entity_poly.entity_id
_entity_poly.type
_entity_poly.pdbx_seq_one_letter_code
_entity_poly.pdbx_strand_id
1 'polypeptide(L)'
;MIAMSYMRTAVRCYDGVEAEYLPAHGTDYGTWVPAYILVQFAKGDATLGLSIEDARTVMERLTRILMLHDSVEHLAAEKAVA
;
A
#
# COMPACT_ATOMS: atom_id res chain seq x y z
N MET A 1 13.55 -25.40 -4.61
CA MET A 1 13.73 -24.54 -3.42
C MET A 1 13.17 -23.18 -3.79
N ILE A 2 11.98 -22.81 -3.29
CA ILE A 2 11.48 -21.44 -3.47
C ILE A 2 12.13 -20.62 -2.36
N ALA A 3 13.08 -19.75 -2.72
CA ALA A 3 13.59 -18.78 -1.77
C ALA A 3 12.44 -17.82 -1.43
N MET A 4 11.80 -18.02 -0.27
CA MET A 4 10.82 -17.07 0.26
C MET A 4 11.58 -15.91 0.89
N SER A 5 11.77 -14.84 0.13
CA SER A 5 12.09 -13.54 0.69
C SER A 5 10.81 -12.96 1.31
N TYR A 6 10.91 -12.47 2.55
CA TYR A 6 9.85 -11.68 3.16
C TYR A 6 10.47 -10.43 3.79
N MET A 7 9.73 -9.32 3.73
CA MET A 7 10.07 -8.08 4.40
C MET A 7 8.89 -7.71 5.31
N ARG A 8 9.16 -7.39 6.58
CA ARG A 8 8.17 -6.90 7.53
C ARG A 8 8.65 -5.61 8.15
N THR A 9 8.05 -4.51 7.72
CA THR A 9 8.17 -3.21 8.37
C THR A 9 6.94 -3.00 9.26
N ALA A 10 7.15 -2.53 10.48
CA ALA A 10 6.06 -2.22 11.41
C ALA A 10 6.33 -0.86 12.03
N VAL A 11 5.51 0.13 11.68
CA VAL A 11 5.50 1.43 12.34
C VAL A 11 4.23 1.51 13.17
N ARG A 12 4.35 1.97 14.41
CA ARG A 12 3.23 2.16 15.33
C ARG A 12 2.91 3.66 15.39
N CYS A 13 2.33 4.17 14.32
CA CYS A 13 1.74 5.51 14.29
C CYS A 13 0.26 5.35 13.96
N TYR A 14 -0.59 6.09 14.68
CA TYR A 14 -2.05 6.02 14.53
C TYR A 14 -2.58 7.13 13.61
N ASP A 15 -1.68 7.90 12.99
CA ASP A 15 -2.00 9.12 12.26
C ASP A 15 -2.45 8.88 10.81
N GLY A 16 -2.34 7.65 10.30
CA GLY A 16 -2.84 7.26 8.97
C GLY A 16 -1.75 6.96 7.93
N VAL A 17 -2.16 6.94 6.66
CA VAL A 17 -1.31 6.65 5.49
C VAL A 17 -1.51 7.76 4.46
N GLU A 18 -0.41 8.27 3.92
CA GLU A 18 -0.38 9.27 2.84
C GLU A 18 0.22 8.66 1.58
N ALA A 19 -0.22 9.14 0.41
CA ALA A 19 0.30 8.72 -0.88
C ALA A 19 0.56 9.94 -1.77
N GLU A 20 1.77 10.05 -2.31
CA GLU A 20 2.20 11.16 -3.18
C GLU A 20 2.76 10.63 -4.50
N TYR A 21 2.51 11.35 -5.59
CA TYR A 21 3.14 11.09 -6.88
C TYR A 21 4.48 11.81 -6.97
N LEU A 22 5.56 11.05 -7.22
CA LEU A 22 6.88 11.61 -7.48
C LEU A 22 7.22 11.47 -8.97
N PRO A 23 7.47 12.58 -9.69
CA PRO A 23 7.88 12.54 -11.08
C PRO A 23 9.27 11.91 -11.22
N ALA A 24 9.58 11.43 -12.42
CA ALA A 24 10.89 10.89 -12.73
C ALA A 24 11.97 11.97 -12.54
N HIS A 25 13.08 11.60 -11.89
CA HIS A 25 14.15 12.53 -11.55
C HIS A 25 15.51 11.84 -11.54
N GLY A 26 16.56 12.63 -11.74
CA GLY A 26 17.93 12.20 -11.51
C GLY A 26 18.32 12.36 -10.05
N THR A 27 19.23 11.52 -9.57
CA THR A 27 19.86 11.67 -8.24
C THR A 27 21.22 12.32 -8.37
N ASP A 28 21.72 12.89 -7.27
CA ASP A 28 23.07 13.47 -7.19
C ASP A 28 24.19 12.46 -7.50
N TYR A 29 23.87 11.16 -7.45
CA TYR A 29 24.76 10.04 -7.78
C TYR A 29 24.67 9.61 -9.26
N GLY A 30 24.00 10.38 -10.11
CA GLY A 30 23.88 10.11 -11.55
C GLY A 30 22.93 8.95 -11.89
N THR A 31 22.12 8.48 -10.93
CA THR A 31 21.12 7.44 -11.17
C THR A 31 19.81 8.10 -11.61
N TRP A 32 19.14 7.52 -12.61
CA TRP A 32 17.79 7.95 -13.01
C TRP A 32 16.74 7.12 -12.29
N VAL A 33 15.82 7.80 -11.59
CA VAL A 33 14.70 7.18 -10.89
C VAL A 33 13.42 7.41 -11.71
N PRO A 34 12.75 6.35 -12.19
CA PRO A 34 11.46 6.48 -12.87
C PRO A 34 10.38 7.06 -11.94
N ALA A 35 9.29 7.58 -12.50
CA ALA A 35 8.17 8.08 -11.69
C ALA A 35 7.53 6.95 -10.86
N TYR A 36 7.10 7.28 -9.65
CA TYR A 36 6.56 6.31 -8.70
C TYR A 36 5.56 6.97 -7.73
N ILE A 37 4.78 6.15 -7.02
CA ILE A 37 3.94 6.57 -5.91
C ILE A 37 4.69 6.28 -4.62
N LEU A 38 4.90 7.30 -3.80
CA LEU A 38 5.43 7.14 -2.46
C LEU A 38 4.27 6.99 -1.49
N VAL A 39 4.18 5.84 -0.83
CA VAL A 39 3.26 5.60 0.28
C VAL A 39 4.04 5.76 1.57
N GLN A 40 3.58 6.63 2.47
CA GLN A 40 4.23 6.86 3.75
C GLN A 40 3.22 6.76 4.88
N PHE A 41 3.69 6.31 6.03
CA PHE A 41 2.91 6.43 7.25
C PHE A 41 2.98 7.86 7.75
N ALA A 42 1.83 8.47 8.07
CA ALA A 42 1.81 9.83 8.59
C ALA A 42 2.66 9.91 9.87
N LYS A 43 3.64 10.82 9.90
CA LYS A 43 4.62 11.00 11.00
C LYS A 43 5.51 9.78 11.28
N GLY A 44 5.59 8.80 10.37
CA GLY A 44 6.45 7.62 10.50
C GLY A 44 7.60 7.62 9.50
N ASP A 45 8.72 6.98 9.87
CA ASP A 45 9.92 6.88 9.01
C ASP A 45 9.85 5.75 7.97
N ALA A 46 8.72 5.03 7.87
CA ALA A 46 8.58 3.97 6.88
C ALA A 46 7.87 4.47 5.64
N THR A 47 8.55 4.31 4.52
CA THR A 47 8.05 4.64 3.18
C THR A 47 8.11 3.41 2.28
N LEU A 48 7.13 3.30 1.40
CA LEU A 48 7.06 2.30 0.33
C LEU A 48 6.93 3.02 -1.01
N GLY A 49 7.95 2.91 -1.84
CA GLY A 49 7.87 3.35 -3.24
C GLY A 49 7.24 2.25 -4.10
N LEU A 50 6.18 2.59 -4.84
CA LEU A 50 5.52 1.72 -5.80
C LEU A 50 5.71 2.25 -7.22
N SER A 51 6.13 1.40 -8.14
CA SER A 51 6.05 1.74 -9.57
C SER A 51 4.59 2.06 -9.95
N ILE A 52 4.39 2.83 -11.02
CA ILE A 52 3.02 3.16 -11.47
C ILE A 52 2.21 1.89 -11.83
N GLU A 53 2.88 0.86 -12.35
CA GLU A 53 2.26 -0.43 -12.68
C GLU A 53 1.86 -1.21 -11.41
N ASP A 54 2.76 -1.27 -10.43
CA ASP A 54 2.47 -1.93 -9.16
C ASP A 54 1.38 -1.19 -8.39
N ALA A 55 1.40 0.14 -8.40
CA ALA A 55 0.36 0.96 -7.76
C ALA A 55 -1.04 0.66 -8.34
N ARG A 56 -1.16 0.50 -9.66
CA ARG A 56 -2.42 0.07 -10.30
C ARG A 56 -2.83 -1.33 -9.88
N THR A 57 -1.88 -2.28 -9.90
CA THR A 57 -2.13 -3.65 -9.46
C THR A 57 -2.59 -3.72 -8.00
N VAL A 58 -1.98 -2.92 -7.13
CA VAL A 58 -2.34 -2.81 -5.72
C VAL A 58 -3.73 -2.20 -5.57
N MET A 59 -4.05 -1.13 -6.29
CA MET A 59 -5.37 -0.49 -6.28
C MET A 59 -6.49 -1.47 -6.66
N GLU A 60 -6.31 -2.23 -7.74
CA GLU A 60 -7.28 -3.24 -8.19
C GLU A 60 -7.50 -4.33 -7.14
N ARG A 61 -6.41 -4.85 -6.56
CA ARG A 61 -6.46 -5.90 -5.54
C ARG A 61 -7.08 -5.39 -4.24
N LEU A 62 -6.70 -4.22 -3.77
CA LEU A 62 -7.24 -3.62 -2.54
C LEU A 62 -8.74 -3.37 -2.67
N THR A 63 -9.20 -2.83 -3.80
CA THR A 63 -10.62 -2.61 -4.05
C THR A 63 -11.41 -3.91 -3.90
N ARG A 64 -10.93 -5.01 -4.48
CA ARG A 64 -11.56 -6.32 -4.36
C ARG A 64 -11.55 -6.86 -2.93
N ILE A 65 -10.44 -6.70 -2.20
CA ILE A 65 -10.32 -7.14 -0.80
C ILE A 65 -11.31 -6.38 0.08
N LEU A 66 -11.44 -5.06 -0.11
CA LEU A 66 -12.39 -4.23 0.65
C LEU A 66 -13.83 -4.64 0.38
N MET A 67 -14.22 -4.85 -0.88
CA MET A 67 -15.57 -5.35 -1.22
C MET A 67 -15.88 -6.69 -0.56
N LEU A 68 -14.91 -7.61 -0.52
CA LEU A 68 -15.05 -8.89 0.17
C LEU A 68 -15.22 -8.70 1.68
N HIS A 69 -14.44 -7.80 2.29
CA HIS A 69 -14.57 -7.48 3.71
C HIS A 69 -15.96 -6.93 4.03
N ASP A 70 -16.41 -5.91 3.30
CA ASP A 70 -17.72 -5.28 3.51
C ASP A 70 -18.87 -6.30 3.39
N SER A 71 -18.74 -7.27 2.47
CA SER A 71 -19.73 -8.34 2.29
C SER A 71 -19.77 -9.28 3.51
N VAL A 72 -18.60 -9.59 4.11
CA VAL A 72 -18.52 -10.41 5.32
C VAL A 72 -19.09 -9.67 6.52
N GLU A 73 -18.78 -8.38 6.68
CA GLU A 73 -19.32 -7.54 7.75
C GLU A 73 -20.85 -7.42 7.65
N HIS A 74 -21.38 -7.24 6.44
CA HIS A 74 -22.81 -7.21 6.21
C HIS A 74 -23.51 -8.52 6.63
N LEU A 75 -22.97 -9.66 6.19
CA LEU A 75 -23.50 -10.98 6.57
C LEU A 75 -23.41 -11.23 8.09
N ALA A 76 -22.34 -10.77 8.74
CA ALA A 76 -22.19 -10.87 10.18
C ALA A 76 -23.24 -10.04 10.91
N ALA A 77 -23.53 -8.82 10.43
CA ALA A 77 -24.57 -7.97 10.98
C ALA A 77 -25.98 -8.58 10.83
N GLU A 78 -26.31 -9.15 9.66
CA GLU A 78 -27.60 -9.83 9.44
C GLU A 78 -27.80 -11.00 10.40
N LYS A 79 -26.76 -11.82 10.61
CA LYS A 79 -26.81 -12.96 11.53
C LYS A 79 -26.92 -12.56 13.00
N ALA A 80 -26.47 -11.37 13.37
CA ALA A 80 -26.56 -10.89 14.75
C ALA A 80 -27.97 -10.42 15.13
N VAL A 81 -28.82 -10.15 14.14
CA VAL A 81 -30.20 -9.68 14.32
C VAL A 81 -31.23 -10.83 14.21
N ALA A 82 -30.82 -11.98 13.66
CA ALA A 82 -31.61 -13.21 13.53
C ALA A 82 -31.50 -14.11 14.76
#